data_AF-A0A960YXF7-F1
#
_entry.id   AF-A0A960YXF7-F1
#
_cell.length_a   1.000
_cell.length_b   1.000
_cell.length_c   1.000
_cell.angle_alpha   90.00
_cell.angle_beta   90.00
_cell.angle_gamma   90.00
#
_symmetry.space_group_name_H-M   'P 1'
#
loop_
_entity.id
_entity.type
_entity.pdbx_description
1 polymer ?
#
loop_
_entity_poly.entity_id
_entity_poly.type
_entity_poly.pdbx_seq_one_letter_code
_entity_poly.pdbx_strand_id
1 'polypeptide(L)'
;KKAKSSISEGPISSLLTEGISALEKVKSDEKNSVFSVLSQSSEKLSEVAKLAEIKEYNKFYCPMVEKYWIAKGEKIENPYASDMRECGEMIR
;
A
#
# COMPACT_ATOMS: atom_id res chain seq x y z
N LYS A 1 9.24 28.09 8.09
CA LYS A 1 9.38 27.38 6.80
C LYS A 1 8.13 26.53 6.62
N LYS A 2 7.22 26.99 5.75
CA LYS A 2 5.90 26.41 5.49
C LYS A 2 6.05 25.26 4.48
N ALA A 3 5.56 24.08 4.83
CA ALA A 3 5.12 23.04 3.90
C ALA A 3 4.16 22.09 4.66
N LYS A 4 3.06 22.66 5.16
CA LYS A 4 1.87 21.93 5.60
C LYS A 4 0.71 22.47 4.77
N SER A 5 0.55 21.95 3.56
CA SER A 5 -0.60 22.05 2.64
C SER A 5 -0.08 21.47 1.32
N SER A 6 -0.66 20.45 0.68
CA SER A 6 -2.07 20.37 0.31
C SER A 6 -2.41 18.92 -0.11
N ILE A 7 -2.84 18.07 0.83
CA ILE A 7 -3.63 16.85 0.50
C ILE A 7 -5.12 17.11 0.76
N SER A 8 -5.47 18.30 1.24
CA SER A 8 -6.86 18.71 1.46
C SER A 8 -7.50 19.15 0.13
N GLU A 9 -8.45 18.34 -0.34
CA GLU A 9 -9.50 18.69 -1.31
C GLU A 9 -9.16 18.62 -2.82
N GLY A 10 -8.41 17.60 -3.23
CA GLY A 10 -8.28 17.24 -4.65
C GLY A 10 -9.12 16.02 -5.05
N PRO A 11 -9.43 15.81 -6.35
CA PRO A 11 -10.15 14.63 -6.85
C PRO A 11 -9.52 13.28 -6.44
N ILE A 12 -8.23 13.30 -6.11
CA ILE A 12 -7.48 12.13 -5.64
C ILE A 12 -7.91 11.71 -4.22
N SER A 13 -8.27 12.66 -3.36
CA SER A 13 -8.71 12.40 -1.97
C SER A 13 -10.08 11.70 -1.94
N SER A 14 -11.01 12.12 -2.80
CA SER A 14 -12.31 11.45 -2.91
C SER A 14 -12.16 10.04 -3.47
N LEU A 15 -11.32 9.85 -4.49
CA LEU A 15 -11.03 8.54 -5.07
C LEU A 15 -10.37 7.58 -4.06
N LEU A 16 -9.46 8.09 -3.21
CA LEU A 16 -8.86 7.31 -2.13
C LEU A 16 -9.90 6.90 -1.07
N THR A 17 -10.79 7.80 -0.70
CA THR A 17 -11.83 7.56 0.32
C THR A 17 -12.87 6.55 -0.18
N GLU A 18 -13.27 6.64 -1.44
CA GLU A 18 -14.15 5.67 -2.10
C GLU A 18 -13.50 4.29 -2.19
N GLY A 19 -12.20 4.23 -2.54
CA GLY A 19 -11.43 3.00 -2.56
C GLY A 19 -11.41 2.32 -1.18
N ILE A 20 -11.08 3.06 -0.12
CA ILE A 20 -11.07 2.55 1.27
C ILE A 20 -12.46 2.03 1.69
N SER A 21 -13.51 2.79 1.41
CA SER A 21 -14.89 2.41 1.76
C SER A 21 -15.39 1.18 1.00
N ALA A 22 -14.89 0.94 -0.22
CA ALA A 22 -15.19 -0.27 -0.98
C ALA A 22 -14.50 -1.51 -0.39
N LEU A 23 -13.31 -1.34 0.19
CA LEU A 23 -12.51 -2.42 0.77
C LEU A 23 -13.06 -2.90 2.11
N GLU A 24 -13.61 -2.01 2.94
CA GLU A 24 -14.26 -2.35 4.20
C GLU A 24 -15.49 -3.26 4.01
N LYS A 25 -16.09 -3.24 2.82
CA LYS A 25 -17.27 -4.04 2.49
C LYS A 25 -16.94 -5.46 2.06
N VAL A 26 -15.66 -5.80 1.84
CA VAL A 26 -15.30 -7.14 1.38
C VAL A 26 -15.26 -8.12 2.56
N LYS A 27 -15.94 -9.27 2.39
CA LYS A 27 -16.06 -10.29 3.42
C LYS A 27 -14.74 -11.04 3.65
N SER A 28 -14.58 -11.50 4.91
CA SER A 28 -13.38 -12.17 5.45
C SER A 28 -12.92 -13.41 4.67
N ASP A 29 -13.79 -14.03 3.89
CA ASP A 29 -13.58 -15.35 3.29
C ASP A 29 -12.74 -15.26 2.00
N GLU A 30 -12.62 -14.06 1.43
CA GLU A 30 -11.84 -13.75 0.21
C GLU A 30 -10.54 -12.99 0.50
N LYS A 31 -10.07 -12.96 1.75
CA LYS A 31 -8.91 -12.16 2.19
C LYS A 31 -7.71 -12.21 1.24
N ASN A 32 -7.32 -13.39 0.76
CA ASN A 32 -6.16 -13.52 -0.14
C ASN A 32 -6.38 -12.87 -1.52
N SER A 33 -7.60 -12.95 -2.05
CA SER A 33 -8.01 -12.28 -3.29
C SER A 33 -7.99 -10.77 -3.10
N VAL A 34 -8.61 -10.29 -2.01
CA VAL A 34 -8.67 -8.87 -1.66
C VAL A 34 -7.28 -8.28 -1.43
N PHE A 35 -6.44 -8.98 -0.66
CA PHE A 35 -5.07 -8.54 -0.43
C PHE A 35 -4.26 -8.49 -1.72
N SER A 36 -4.44 -9.45 -2.64
CA SER A 36 -3.76 -9.42 -3.94
C SER A 36 -4.16 -8.18 -4.75
N VAL A 37 -5.47 -7.92 -4.87
CA VAL A 37 -5.98 -6.74 -5.58
C VAL A 37 -5.48 -5.45 -4.94
N LEU A 38 -5.56 -5.36 -3.61
CA LEU A 38 -5.05 -4.23 -2.84
C LEU A 38 -3.56 -3.97 -3.07
N SER A 39 -2.78 -5.04 -3.13
CA SER A 39 -1.34 -4.95 -3.34
C SER A 39 -1.04 -4.39 -4.72
N GLN A 40 -1.73 -4.88 -5.75
CA GLN A 40 -1.62 -4.36 -7.12
C GLN A 40 -2.08 -2.90 -7.22
N SER A 41 -3.19 -2.54 -6.56
CA SER A 41 -3.65 -1.15 -6.52
C SER A 41 -2.66 -0.23 -5.80
N SER A 42 -2.07 -0.70 -4.69
CA SER A 42 -1.04 0.05 -3.96
C SER A 42 0.20 0.28 -4.82
N GLU A 43 0.62 -0.71 -5.62
CA GLU A 43 1.74 -0.59 -6.55
C GLU A 43 1.48 0.51 -7.60
N LYS A 44 0.28 0.57 -8.16
CA LYS A 44 -0.11 1.65 -9.08
C LYS A 44 -0.19 3.02 -8.41
N LEU A 45 -0.69 3.08 -7.19
CA LEU A 45 -0.64 4.31 -6.39
C LEU A 45 0.79 4.76 -6.11
N SER A 46 1.72 3.82 -5.95
CA SER A 46 3.15 4.10 -5.75
C SER A 46 3.81 4.72 -6.97
N GLU A 47 3.37 4.35 -8.17
CA GLU A 47 3.83 4.97 -9.42
C GLU A 47 3.34 6.42 -9.49
N VAL A 48 2.06 6.66 -9.17
CA VAL A 48 1.47 8.02 -9.11
C VAL A 48 2.15 8.87 -8.04
N ALA A 49 2.40 8.31 -6.87
CA ALA A 49 3.02 9.03 -5.76
C ALA A 49 4.51 9.34 -6.04
N LYS A 50 5.21 8.49 -6.81
CA LYS A 50 6.56 8.80 -7.34
C LYS A 50 6.50 10.00 -8.30
N LEU A 51 5.52 10.04 -9.21
CA LEU A 51 5.31 11.18 -10.12
C LEU A 51 4.96 12.47 -9.38
N ALA A 52 4.25 12.36 -8.25
CA ALA A 52 3.92 13.47 -7.36
C ALA A 52 5.02 13.82 -6.34
N GLU A 53 6.21 13.21 -6.44
CA GLU A 53 7.35 13.40 -5.53
C GLU A 53 7.06 13.14 -4.05
N ILE A 54 6.07 12.30 -3.74
CA ILE A 54 5.72 11.90 -2.37
C ILE A 54 6.69 10.78 -1.95
N LYS A 55 7.52 11.03 -0.92
CA LYS A 55 8.64 10.13 -0.52
C LYS A 55 8.43 9.36 0.80
N GLU A 56 7.21 9.33 1.34
CA GLU A 56 6.96 8.78 2.69
C GLU A 56 6.62 7.28 2.74
N TYR A 57 6.76 6.53 1.65
CA TYR A 57 6.45 5.09 1.60
C TYR A 57 7.58 4.28 0.97
N ASN A 58 7.69 3.02 1.39
CA ASN A 58 8.66 2.06 0.88
C ASN A 58 7.92 0.87 0.25
N LYS A 59 8.51 0.32 -0.82
CA LYS A 59 8.04 -0.92 -1.46
C LYS A 59 8.83 -2.09 -0.87
N PHE A 60 8.14 -3.19 -0.61
CA PHE A 60 8.73 -4.42 -0.08
C PHE A 60 8.38 -5.60 -0.98
N TYR A 61 9.22 -6.64 -0.96
CA TYR A 61 9.03 -7.88 -1.70
C TYR A 61 9.33 -9.09 -0.82
N CYS A 62 8.51 -10.13 -0.92
CA CYS A 62 8.78 -11.40 -0.26
C CYS A 62 9.00 -12.49 -1.32
N PRO A 63 10.21 -13.08 -1.41
CA PRO A 63 10.50 -14.12 -2.41
C PRO A 63 9.78 -15.44 -2.12
N MET A 64 9.39 -15.71 -0.88
CA MET A 64 8.72 -16.97 -0.51
C MET A 64 7.28 -17.07 -1.02
N VAL A 65 6.60 -15.92 -1.13
CA VAL A 65 5.21 -15.84 -1.63
C VAL A 65 5.11 -15.08 -2.94
N GLU A 66 6.25 -14.63 -3.49
CA GLU A 66 6.38 -13.88 -4.74
C GLU A 66 5.44 -12.66 -4.84
N LYS A 67 5.32 -11.90 -3.74
CA LYS A 67 4.40 -10.74 -3.65
C LYS A 67 5.08 -9.47 -3.16
N TYR A 68 4.57 -8.35 -3.64
CA TYR A 68 4.98 -7.00 -3.26
C TYR A 68 3.92 -6.31 -2.42
N TRP A 69 4.33 -5.54 -1.42
CA TRP A 69 3.45 -4.64 -0.67
C TRP A 69 4.13 -3.30 -0.41
N ILE A 70 3.35 -2.34 0.08
CA ILE A 70 3.81 -0.98 0.37
C ILE A 70 3.44 -0.64 1.80
N ALA A 71 4.40 -0.06 2.53
CA ALA A 71 4.18 0.40 3.89
C ALA A 71 4.97 1.69 4.17
N LYS A 72 4.53 2.42 5.20
CA LYS A 72 5.26 3.58 5.72
C LYS A 72 6.36 3.12 6.67
N GLY A 73 7.53 3.74 6.58
CA GLY A 73 8.68 3.42 7.42
C GLY A 73 9.46 2.20 6.91
N GLU A 74 10.44 1.75 7.69
CA GLU A 74 11.44 0.76 7.26
C GLU A 74 11.19 -0.66 7.81
N LYS A 75 10.14 -0.83 8.61
CA LYS A 75 9.83 -2.11 9.26
C LYS A 75 9.22 -3.08 8.25
N ILE A 76 9.80 -4.27 8.14
CA ILE A 76 9.25 -5.38 7.35
C ILE A 76 8.16 -6.07 8.18
N GLU A 77 6.92 -6.02 7.70
CA GLU A 77 5.78 -6.76 8.25
C GLU A 77 4.98 -7.39 7.11
N ASN A 78 5.30 -8.64 6.77
CA ASN A 78 4.66 -9.38 5.69
C ASN A 78 3.16 -9.59 5.96
N PRO A 79 2.27 -9.02 5.14
CA PRO A 79 0.83 -9.14 5.34
C PRO A 79 0.25 -10.48 4.83
N TYR A 80 1.00 -11.22 4.01
CA TYR A 80 0.53 -12.46 3.37
C TYR A 80 0.79 -13.72 4.19
N ALA A 81 1.77 -13.68 5.08
CA ALA A 81 2.17 -14.83 5.89
C ALA A 81 2.39 -14.39 7.34
N SER A 82 1.37 -14.61 8.17
CA SER A 82 1.40 -14.22 9.59
C SER A 82 2.54 -14.89 10.37
N ASP A 83 2.88 -16.12 10.01
CA ASP A 83 3.96 -16.90 10.62
C ASP A 83 5.36 -16.46 10.15
N MET A 84 5.44 -15.61 9.12
CA MET A 84 6.67 -15.09 8.52
C MET A 84 6.63 -13.57 8.38
N ARG A 85 6.14 -12.87 9.42
CA ARG A 85 6.02 -11.40 9.41
C ARG A 85 7.32 -10.67 9.06
N GLU A 86 8.48 -11.21 9.44
CA GLU A 86 9.77 -10.57 9.21
C GLU A 86 10.40 -10.92 7.85
N CYS A 87 9.71 -11.73 7.04
CA CYS A 87 10.21 -12.15 5.74
C CYS A 87 9.91 -11.11 4.66
N GLY A 88 10.97 -10.61 4.03
CA GLY A 88 10.91 -9.74 2.86
C GLY A 88 12.12 -8.82 2.78
N GLU A 89 12.19 -8.05 1.70
CA GLU A 89 13.24 -7.09 1.46
C GLU A 89 12.64 -5.77 0.98
N MET A 90 13.23 -4.66 1.42
CA MET A 90 12.85 -3.34 0.91
C MET A 90 13.46 -3.15 -0.48
N ILE A 91 12.61 -2.83 -1.45
CA ILE A 91 12.99 -2.47 -2.81
C ILE A 91 13.08 -0.94 -2.87
N ARG A 92 14.28 -0.40 -3.10
CA ARG A 92 14.54 1.03 -3.28
C ARG A 92 14.23 1.49 -4.71
#